data_AF-A0A2W5E9W7-F1
#
_entry.id   AF-A0A2W5E9W7-F1
#
_cell.length_a   1.000
_cell.length_b   1.000
_cell.length_c   1.000
_cell.angle_alpha   90.00
_cell.angle_beta   90.00
_cell.angle_gamma   90.00
#
_symmetry.space_group_name_H-M   'P 1'
#
loop_
_entity.id
_entity.type
_entity.pdbx_description
1 polymer ?
#
loop_
_entity_poly.entity_id
_entity_poly.type
_entity_poly.pdbx_seq_one_letter_code
_entity_poly.pdbx_strand_id
1 'polypeptide(L)'
;MKIRFFKLPALMIVIFLAASLTSCSKKGSGTGDTTTTTPTTPEGSSSTDSNIDDLMALSSGSTYSTKTSLGVHFQSLSEATSDQLTWLNDATKEPAVPKGKESTLTMLTSPVTLYPYGDPSPADCNQTALGDCSAISIFAELAYTNPSFIKSIIKDNGNSTYTVSMYSPNGTPIKVTVSNKFMSNLSNGTIVAVTGKSQIPTWSTVMEKALMKYIEVYKLVQTIEGIGSEYASPPFTGDG
;
A
#
# COMPACT_ATOMS: atom_id res chain seq x y z
N MET A 1 34.05 -28.80 -53.83
CA MET A 1 32.67 -29.01 -54.33
C MET A 1 31.75 -28.93 -53.10
N LYS A 2 31.25 -27.74 -52.73
CA LYS A 2 29.95 -27.13 -53.13
C LYS A 2 28.77 -28.09 -52.81
N ILE A 3 27.77 -27.80 -51.98
CA ILE A 3 27.10 -26.53 -51.63
C ILE A 3 26.44 -26.66 -50.23
N ARG A 4 26.49 -25.57 -49.45
CA ARG A 4 25.71 -25.35 -48.23
C ARG A 4 24.27 -24.97 -48.59
N PHE A 5 23.28 -25.65 -48.03
CA PHE A 5 21.90 -25.16 -48.04
C PHE A 5 21.59 -24.43 -46.73
N PHE A 6 21.56 -23.12 -46.84
CA PHE A 6 20.98 -22.19 -45.89
C PHE A 6 19.46 -22.41 -45.84
N LYS A 7 18.88 -22.65 -44.67
CA LYS A 7 17.44 -22.46 -44.43
C LYS A 7 17.30 -21.44 -43.30
N LEU A 8 16.91 -20.22 -43.70
CA LEU A 8 16.48 -19.15 -42.81
C LEU A 8 15.24 -19.60 -42.00
N PRO A 9 15.13 -19.25 -40.72
CA PRO A 9 13.93 -19.51 -39.94
C PRO A 9 12.78 -18.59 -40.34
N ALA A 10 11.57 -19.17 -40.31
CA ALA A 10 10.31 -18.50 -40.59
C ALA A 10 10.08 -17.34 -39.63
N LEU A 11 9.80 -16.19 -40.24
CA LEU A 11 9.39 -14.93 -39.67
C LEU A 11 8.12 -15.12 -38.83
N MET A 12 8.23 -15.18 -37.50
CA MET A 12 7.07 -15.08 -36.62
C MET A 12 6.85 -13.60 -36.31
N ILE A 13 5.76 -13.08 -36.87
CA ILE A 13 5.28 -11.71 -36.75
C ILE A 13 4.95 -11.45 -35.28
N VAL A 14 5.77 -10.64 -34.61
CA VAL A 14 5.44 -10.05 -33.32
C VAL A 14 4.54 -8.85 -33.60
N ILE A 15 3.25 -8.98 -33.30
CA ILE A 15 2.32 -7.85 -33.26
C ILE A 15 2.67 -7.04 -32.01
N PHE A 16 3.46 -5.98 -32.20
CA PHE A 16 3.60 -4.91 -31.23
C PHE A 16 2.29 -4.11 -31.20
N LEU A 17 1.44 -4.35 -30.19
CA LEU A 17 0.35 -3.45 -29.88
C LEU A 17 0.94 -2.24 -29.14
N ALA A 18 1.39 -1.25 -29.90
CA ALA A 18 1.78 0.05 -29.36
C ALA A 18 0.51 0.80 -28.93
N ALA A 19 0.20 0.76 -27.62
CA ALA A 19 -0.75 1.70 -27.05
C ALA A 19 -0.09 3.09 -27.07
N SER A 20 -0.56 3.93 -27.99
CA SER A 20 -0.14 5.31 -28.13
C SER A 20 -0.49 6.10 -26.86
N LEU A 21 0.53 6.49 -26.09
CA LEU A 21 0.43 7.60 -25.17
C LEU A 21 0.25 8.87 -26.00
N THR A 22 -0.94 9.45 -25.97
CA THR A 22 -1.19 10.78 -26.55
C THR A 22 -0.48 11.82 -25.70
N SER A 23 0.79 12.07 -26.03
CA SER A 23 1.53 13.24 -25.58
C SER A 23 0.88 14.48 -26.19
N CYS A 24 0.40 15.41 -25.35
CA CYS A 24 -0.02 16.74 -25.79
C CYS A 24 1.21 17.52 -26.27
N SER A 25 1.51 17.44 -27.57
CA SER A 25 2.51 18.28 -28.21
C SER A 25 1.97 19.69 -28.43
N LYS A 26 2.62 20.65 -27.77
CA LYS A 26 2.43 22.09 -27.97
C LYS A 26 2.90 22.46 -29.39
N LYS A 27 1.95 22.78 -30.28
CA LYS A 27 2.25 23.25 -31.65
C LYS A 27 2.27 24.78 -31.65
N GLY A 28 3.46 25.38 -31.74
CA GLY A 28 3.62 26.79 -32.05
C GLY A 28 3.87 26.98 -33.55
N SER A 29 3.15 27.91 -34.17
CA SER A 29 3.58 28.74 -35.33
C SER A 29 2.37 29.45 -35.95
N GLY A 30 2.41 30.79 -36.03
CA GLY A 30 1.60 31.54 -37.02
C GLY A 30 0.99 32.87 -36.57
N THR A 31 1.84 33.89 -36.43
CA THR A 31 1.70 35.26 -36.95
C THR A 31 0.36 36.03 -36.79
N GLY A 32 0.38 36.97 -35.83
CA GLY A 32 0.04 38.39 -36.07
C GLY A 32 -1.43 38.79 -36.26
N ASP A 33 -2.07 39.23 -35.18
CA ASP A 33 -2.86 40.46 -35.23
C ASP A 33 -2.78 41.20 -33.88
N THR A 34 -2.42 42.48 -33.92
CA THR A 34 -2.21 43.30 -32.73
C THR A 34 -3.55 43.88 -32.32
N THR A 35 -4.28 43.16 -31.48
CA THR A 35 -5.38 43.75 -30.70
C THR A 35 -4.98 43.71 -29.25
N THR A 36 -4.74 44.88 -28.65
CA THR A 36 -4.55 45.04 -27.21
C THR A 36 -5.86 44.66 -26.51
N THR A 37 -6.02 43.39 -26.16
CA THR A 37 -6.96 42.95 -25.14
C THR A 37 -6.19 42.78 -23.85
N THR A 38 -6.49 43.64 -22.87
CA THR A 38 -6.13 43.46 -21.46
C THR A 38 -6.33 42.00 -21.07
N PRO A 39 -5.38 41.33 -20.38
CA PRO A 39 -5.62 39.99 -19.88
C PRO A 39 -6.77 40.07 -18.89
N THR A 40 -7.93 39.53 -19.25
CA THR A 40 -8.96 39.19 -18.27
C THR A 40 -8.33 38.11 -17.39
N THR A 41 -8.07 38.47 -16.12
CA THR A 41 -7.84 37.51 -15.05
C THR A 41 -8.86 36.39 -15.21
N PRO A 42 -8.47 35.10 -15.24
CA PRO A 42 -9.46 34.05 -15.14
C PRO A 42 -10.17 34.32 -13.81
N GLU A 43 -11.47 34.64 -13.88
CA GLU A 43 -12.32 34.72 -12.71
C GLU A 43 -12.07 33.42 -11.95
N GLY A 44 -11.43 33.56 -10.79
CA GLY A 44 -11.23 32.46 -9.88
C GLY A 44 -12.60 31.86 -9.67
N SER A 45 -12.68 30.54 -9.89
CA SER A 45 -13.78 29.73 -9.38
C SER A 45 -14.18 30.32 -8.04
N SER A 46 -15.40 30.85 -7.95
CA SER A 46 -15.96 31.35 -6.70
C SER A 46 -15.64 30.31 -5.65
N SER A 47 -14.84 30.69 -4.66
CA SER A 47 -14.64 29.88 -3.47
C SER A 47 -16.03 29.72 -2.87
N THR A 48 -16.69 28.60 -3.17
CA THR A 48 -17.75 28.13 -2.29
C THR A 48 -17.03 27.89 -0.98
N ASP A 49 -17.32 28.77 -0.02
CA ASP A 49 -16.92 28.71 1.38
C ASP A 49 -17.64 27.51 2.04
N SER A 50 -17.63 26.36 1.37
CA SER A 50 -18.25 25.12 1.79
C SER A 50 -17.27 24.47 2.75
N ASN A 51 -17.47 24.76 4.02
CA ASN A 51 -16.82 24.04 5.11
C ASN A 51 -17.27 22.58 5.06
N ILE A 52 -16.37 21.64 5.37
CA ILE A 52 -16.69 20.21 5.50
C ILE A 52 -17.89 19.97 6.44
N ASP A 53 -18.08 20.87 7.41
CA ASP A 53 -19.21 20.86 8.34
C ASP A 53 -20.58 20.85 7.65
N ASP A 54 -20.73 21.50 6.50
CA ASP A 54 -21.99 21.50 5.73
C ASP A 54 -22.31 20.12 5.15
N LEU A 55 -21.29 19.29 4.93
CA LEU A 55 -21.42 17.92 4.46
C LEU A 55 -21.66 16.93 5.61
N MET A 56 -21.33 17.30 6.85
CA MET A 56 -21.52 16.42 8.02
C MET A 56 -23.00 16.13 8.28
N ALA A 57 -23.90 17.06 7.95
CA ALA A 57 -25.35 16.84 8.03
C ALA A 57 -25.85 15.75 7.04
N LEU A 58 -25.08 15.46 5.99
CA LEU A 58 -25.38 14.41 5.01
C LEU A 58 -24.66 13.09 5.35
N SER A 59 -23.76 13.10 6.35
CA SER A 59 -23.11 11.90 6.83
C SER A 59 -24.09 11.04 7.64
N SER A 60 -24.17 9.76 7.30
CA SER A 60 -25.02 8.78 7.99
C SER A 60 -24.22 7.60 8.56
N GLY A 61 -22.92 7.52 8.25
CA GLY A 61 -22.02 6.49 8.73
C GLY A 61 -21.32 6.91 10.03
N SER A 62 -21.03 5.94 10.89
CA SER A 62 -20.22 6.14 12.08
C SER A 62 -19.39 4.90 12.35
N THR A 63 -18.10 5.10 12.61
CA THR A 63 -17.18 4.05 13.04
C THR A 63 -17.10 3.93 14.56
N TYR A 64 -17.72 4.86 15.31
CA TYR A 64 -17.65 4.89 16.77
C TYR A 64 -18.24 3.63 17.43
N SER A 65 -17.47 3.00 18.32
CA SER A 65 -17.95 1.90 19.18
C SER A 65 -17.83 2.25 20.66
N THR A 66 -18.83 1.84 21.44
CA THR A 66 -18.78 1.89 22.91
C THR A 66 -18.01 0.70 23.52
N LYS A 67 -17.60 -0.28 22.71
CA LYS A 67 -16.98 -1.53 23.17
C LYS A 67 -15.48 -1.58 22.98
N THR A 68 -14.96 -0.89 21.98
CA THR A 68 -13.53 -0.84 21.65
C THR A 68 -13.21 0.50 21.02
N SER A 69 -12.00 1.02 21.25
CA SER A 69 -11.51 2.23 20.59
C SER A 69 -11.25 2.02 19.10
N LEU A 70 -11.07 0.78 18.63
CA LEU A 70 -10.81 0.50 17.21
C LEU A 70 -12.07 0.64 16.31
N GLY A 71 -13.21 0.95 16.90
CA GLY A 71 -14.46 1.19 16.18
C GLY A 71 -15.33 -0.05 15.95
N VAL A 72 -16.51 0.18 15.36
CA VAL A 72 -17.59 -0.83 15.24
C VAL A 72 -17.19 -2.06 14.44
N HIS A 73 -16.22 -1.93 13.54
CA HIS A 73 -15.72 -3.00 12.69
C HIS A 73 -14.92 -4.05 13.47
N PHE A 74 -14.43 -3.72 14.67
CA PHE A 74 -13.59 -4.59 15.50
C PHE A 74 -14.34 -5.20 16.70
N GLN A 75 -15.49 -4.63 17.07
CA GLN A 75 -16.18 -4.91 18.33
C GLN A 75 -16.68 -6.35 18.51
N SER A 76 -16.79 -7.13 17.43
CA SER A 76 -17.23 -8.53 17.45
C SER A 76 -16.10 -9.53 17.26
N LEU A 77 -14.87 -9.07 17.07
CA LEU A 77 -13.72 -9.95 16.88
C LEU A 77 -13.29 -10.53 18.23
N SER A 78 -12.91 -11.80 18.21
CA SER A 78 -12.37 -12.47 19.39
C SER A 78 -10.93 -12.03 19.66
N GLU A 79 -10.55 -11.99 20.94
CA GLU A 79 -9.15 -11.80 21.32
C GLU A 79 -8.29 -13.00 20.89
N ALA A 80 -7.01 -12.70 20.62
CA ALA A 80 -6.03 -13.71 20.26
C ALA A 80 -5.67 -14.56 21.48
N THR A 81 -5.54 -15.87 21.27
CA THR A 81 -4.96 -16.77 22.28
C THR A 81 -3.47 -16.48 22.49
N SER A 82 -2.90 -16.98 23.59
CA SER A 82 -1.45 -16.86 23.85
C SER A 82 -0.59 -17.43 22.72
N ASP A 83 -1.03 -18.52 22.10
CA ASP A 83 -0.33 -19.13 20.95
C ASP A 83 -0.40 -18.23 19.72
N GLN A 84 -1.56 -17.59 19.49
CA GLN A 84 -1.72 -16.62 18.40
C GLN A 84 -0.88 -15.36 18.63
N LEU A 85 -0.81 -14.83 19.87
CA LEU A 85 0.08 -13.71 20.21
C LEU A 85 1.55 -14.09 20.03
N THR A 86 1.92 -15.32 20.39
CA THR A 86 3.27 -15.86 20.13
C THR A 86 3.55 -15.94 18.65
N TRP A 87 2.59 -16.42 17.84
CA TRP A 87 2.70 -16.47 16.38
C TRP A 87 2.82 -15.08 15.75
N LEU A 88 2.05 -14.09 16.23
CA LEU A 88 2.16 -12.69 15.77
C LEU A 88 3.55 -12.13 16.04
N ASN A 89 4.13 -12.43 17.20
CA ASN A 89 5.44 -11.94 17.60
C ASN A 89 6.62 -12.77 17.08
N ASP A 90 6.38 -13.87 16.36
CA ASP A 90 7.43 -14.71 15.76
C ASP A 90 7.71 -14.28 14.31
N ALA A 91 8.90 -13.71 14.08
CA ALA A 91 9.34 -13.25 12.75
C ALA A 91 9.45 -14.40 11.72
N THR A 92 9.64 -15.64 12.16
CA THR A 92 9.78 -16.81 11.28
C THR A 92 8.44 -17.31 10.76
N LYS A 93 7.34 -16.83 11.34
CA LYS A 93 5.97 -17.12 10.91
C LYS A 93 5.51 -16.06 9.92
N GLU A 94 5.34 -16.52 8.69
CA GLU A 94 4.84 -15.71 7.59
C GLU A 94 3.32 -15.83 7.48
N PRO A 95 2.62 -14.74 7.12
CA PRO A 95 1.21 -14.84 6.80
C PRO A 95 0.99 -15.68 5.53
N ALA A 96 -0.17 -16.30 5.44
CA ALA A 96 -0.58 -17.07 4.28
C ALA A 96 -0.63 -16.20 3.01
N VAL A 97 -0.35 -16.82 1.86
CA VAL A 97 -0.60 -16.20 0.55
C VAL A 97 -2.12 -15.99 0.40
N PRO A 98 -2.58 -14.82 -0.12
CA PRO A 98 -3.99 -14.57 -0.38
C PRO A 98 -4.66 -15.71 -1.16
N LYS A 99 -5.87 -16.07 -0.73
CA LYS A 99 -6.61 -17.19 -1.30
C LYS A 99 -6.81 -17.00 -2.81
N GLY A 100 -6.48 -18.02 -3.59
CA GLY A 100 -6.57 -17.99 -5.05
C GLY A 100 -5.33 -17.44 -5.76
N LYS A 101 -4.28 -17.06 -5.02
CA LYS A 101 -3.01 -16.57 -5.56
C LYS A 101 -1.83 -17.51 -5.29
N GLU A 102 -2.05 -18.63 -4.61
CA GLU A 102 -1.03 -19.57 -4.14
C GLU A 102 -0.21 -20.21 -5.28
N SER A 103 -0.78 -20.29 -6.48
CA SER A 103 -0.08 -20.76 -7.69
C SER A 103 0.79 -19.69 -8.36
N THR A 104 0.70 -18.44 -7.92
CA THR A 104 1.32 -17.28 -8.57
C THR A 104 2.18 -16.44 -7.64
N LEU A 105 1.96 -16.51 -6.33
CA LEU A 105 2.64 -15.70 -5.32
C LEU A 105 3.33 -16.58 -4.27
N THR A 106 4.40 -16.07 -3.69
CA THR A 106 5.15 -16.70 -2.61
C THR A 106 5.89 -15.65 -1.77
N MET A 107 6.41 -16.04 -0.62
CA MET A 107 7.21 -15.18 0.26
C MET A 107 8.70 -15.30 -0.06
N LEU A 108 9.31 -14.23 -0.57
CA LEU A 108 10.74 -14.21 -0.90
C LEU A 108 11.50 -13.16 -0.09
N THR A 109 12.71 -13.51 0.33
CA THR A 109 13.62 -12.60 1.01
C THR A 109 13.95 -11.40 0.12
N SER A 110 13.76 -10.19 0.62
CA SER A 110 14.16 -8.95 -0.05
C SER A 110 14.83 -7.99 0.95
N PRO A 111 15.95 -7.35 0.59
CA PRO A 111 16.60 -6.38 1.46
C PRO A 111 15.71 -5.16 1.68
N VAL A 112 15.63 -4.67 2.92
CA VAL A 112 14.77 -3.53 3.29
C VAL A 112 15.64 -2.29 3.45
N THR A 113 15.20 -1.19 2.85
CA THR A 113 15.69 0.15 3.19
C THR A 113 14.57 0.85 3.96
N LEU A 114 14.61 0.76 5.30
CA LEU A 114 13.45 1.05 6.12
C LEU A 114 12.94 2.50 5.94
N TYR A 115 13.85 3.49 5.90
CA TYR A 115 13.54 4.90 5.65
C TYR A 115 14.48 5.46 4.58
N PRO A 116 14.16 5.30 3.28
CA PRO A 116 15.10 5.64 2.19
C PRO A 116 15.43 7.13 2.10
N TYR A 117 14.56 8.00 2.63
CA TYR A 117 14.75 9.45 2.67
C TYR A 117 14.99 10.00 4.08
N GLY A 118 15.29 9.13 5.06
CA GLY A 118 15.50 9.49 6.45
C GLY A 118 14.23 9.48 7.29
N ASP A 119 13.16 10.13 6.82
CA ASP A 119 11.81 10.08 7.42
C ASP A 119 10.83 9.32 6.52
N PRO A 120 9.77 8.69 7.09
CA PRO A 120 8.64 8.18 6.32
C PRO A 120 8.11 9.26 5.38
N SER A 121 7.96 8.90 4.11
CA SER A 121 7.42 9.75 3.07
C SER A 121 6.33 9.00 2.30
N PRO A 122 5.30 9.69 1.79
CA PRO A 122 4.35 9.09 0.84
C PRO A 122 5.05 8.41 -0.37
N ALA A 123 6.26 8.85 -0.74
CA ALA A 123 7.05 8.22 -1.81
C ALA A 123 7.51 6.79 -1.49
N ASP A 124 7.41 6.36 -0.23
CA ASP A 124 7.74 5.02 0.23
C ASP A 124 6.55 4.04 0.06
N CYS A 125 5.39 4.53 -0.37
CA CYS A 125 4.14 3.81 -0.51
C CYS A 125 3.71 3.68 -1.98
N ASN A 126 4.53 3.00 -2.79
CA ASN A 126 4.18 2.65 -4.17
C ASN A 126 3.53 1.26 -4.19
N GLN A 127 2.20 1.23 -4.30
CA GLN A 127 1.46 -0.02 -4.49
C GLN A 127 1.93 -0.73 -5.76
N THR A 128 2.01 -2.06 -5.70
CA THR A 128 2.35 -2.88 -6.86
C THR A 128 1.18 -3.77 -7.26
N ALA A 129 1.24 -5.09 -7.09
CA ALA A 129 0.23 -6.02 -7.60
C ALA A 129 -0.66 -6.66 -6.53
N LEU A 130 -0.47 -6.33 -5.25
CA LEU A 130 -1.39 -6.68 -4.18
C LEU A 130 -2.54 -5.66 -4.13
N GLY A 131 -3.79 -6.15 -4.08
CA GLY A 131 -4.98 -5.33 -4.25
C GLY A 131 -5.45 -4.53 -3.03
N ASP A 132 -4.58 -3.90 -2.26
CA ASP A 132 -4.85 -3.27 -0.96
C ASP A 132 -4.70 -1.74 -0.95
N CYS A 133 -5.07 -1.10 -2.07
CA CYS A 133 -4.88 0.33 -2.32
C CYS A 133 -5.38 1.24 -1.19
N SER A 134 -6.49 0.89 -0.53
CA SER A 134 -7.03 1.68 0.59
C SER A 134 -6.07 1.68 1.78
N ALA A 135 -5.46 0.53 2.12
CA ALA A 135 -4.48 0.44 3.20
C ALA A 135 -3.22 1.24 2.84
N ILE A 136 -2.74 1.14 1.60
CA ILE A 136 -1.55 1.88 1.15
C ILE A 136 -1.80 3.39 1.14
N SER A 137 -3.03 3.83 0.84
CA SER A 137 -3.43 5.23 0.93
C SER A 137 -3.37 5.74 2.38
N ILE A 138 -3.81 4.93 3.34
CA ILE A 138 -3.68 5.25 4.78
C ILE A 138 -2.20 5.35 5.19
N PHE A 139 -1.34 4.46 4.72
CA PHE A 139 0.09 4.53 5.03
C PHE A 139 0.70 5.83 4.49
N ALA A 140 0.41 6.18 3.23
CA ALA A 140 0.85 7.43 2.64
C ALA A 140 0.35 8.65 3.43
N GLU A 141 -0.90 8.65 3.88
CA GLU A 141 -1.48 9.71 4.70
C GLU A 141 -0.79 9.84 6.07
N LEU A 142 -0.52 8.72 6.74
CA LEU A 142 0.23 8.71 8.00
C LEU A 142 1.66 9.26 7.80
N ALA A 143 2.29 8.96 6.67
CA ALA A 143 3.61 9.51 6.34
C ALA A 143 3.57 11.02 6.06
N TYR A 144 2.46 11.51 5.48
CA TYR A 144 2.27 12.94 5.22
C TYR A 144 1.97 13.73 6.50
N THR A 145 1.09 13.22 7.36
CA THR A 145 0.57 13.95 8.53
C THR A 145 1.34 13.66 9.81
N ASN A 146 1.88 12.45 9.98
CA ASN A 146 2.53 12.02 11.22
C ASN A 146 3.69 11.02 10.99
N PRO A 147 4.76 11.41 10.27
CA PRO A 147 5.89 10.52 10.00
C PRO A 147 6.61 10.04 11.27
N SER A 148 6.61 10.85 12.34
CA SER A 148 7.17 10.46 13.64
C SER A 148 6.42 9.29 14.27
N PHE A 149 5.10 9.21 14.09
CA PHE A 149 4.30 8.10 14.61
C PHE A 149 4.72 6.77 13.98
N ILE A 150 4.89 6.73 12.65
CA ILE A 150 5.37 5.52 11.94
C ILE A 150 6.70 5.05 12.52
N LYS A 151 7.65 5.97 12.76
CA LYS A 151 8.93 5.63 13.41
C LYS A 151 8.74 5.10 14.83
N SER A 152 7.80 5.65 15.57
CA SER A 152 7.57 5.26 16.96
C SER A 152 7.00 3.84 17.11
N ILE A 153 6.24 3.37 16.12
CA ILE A 153 5.60 2.05 16.18
C ILE A 153 6.46 0.94 15.60
N ILE A 154 7.42 1.24 14.72
CA ILE A 154 8.31 0.26 14.08
C ILE A 154 9.66 0.22 14.78
N LYS A 155 10.05 -0.96 15.25
CA LYS A 155 11.40 -1.26 15.73
C LYS A 155 12.13 -2.14 14.72
N ASP A 156 13.28 -1.70 14.23
CA ASP A 156 14.26 -2.57 13.58
C ASP A 156 15.02 -3.37 14.65
N ASN A 157 15.03 -4.69 14.52
CA ASN A 157 15.69 -5.58 15.48
C ASN A 157 17.17 -5.84 15.14
N GLY A 158 17.70 -5.28 14.04
CA GLY A 158 19.10 -5.39 13.63
C GLY A 158 19.48 -6.74 13.01
N ASN A 159 18.50 -7.62 12.77
CA ASN A 159 18.69 -8.98 12.25
C ASN A 159 17.76 -9.29 11.06
N SER A 160 17.42 -8.27 10.25
CA SER A 160 16.45 -8.38 9.14
C SER A 160 15.03 -8.77 9.58
N THR A 161 14.66 -8.41 10.81
CA THR A 161 13.29 -8.52 11.32
C THR A 161 12.85 -7.18 11.91
N TYR A 162 11.55 -6.96 11.90
CA TYR A 162 10.93 -5.70 12.30
C TYR A 162 9.75 -5.99 13.20
N THR A 163 9.65 -5.29 14.33
CA THR A 163 8.51 -5.40 15.24
C THR A 163 7.66 -4.14 15.14
N VAL A 164 6.39 -4.32 14.80
CA VAL A 164 5.39 -3.27 14.73
C VAL A 164 4.51 -3.30 15.98
N SER A 165 4.36 -2.15 16.63
CA SER A 165 3.44 -1.94 17.73
C SER A 165 2.04 -1.74 17.16
N MET A 166 1.10 -2.57 17.61
CA MET A 166 -0.27 -2.61 17.10
C MET A 166 -1.25 -2.77 18.27
N TYR A 167 -2.55 -2.80 17.98
CA TYR A 167 -3.61 -2.99 18.96
C TYR A 167 -4.50 -4.17 18.59
N SER A 168 -4.78 -5.06 19.55
CA SER A 168 -5.79 -6.11 19.37
C SER A 168 -7.20 -5.50 19.24
N PRO A 169 -8.21 -6.27 18.79
CA PRO A 169 -9.55 -5.75 18.56
C PRO A 169 -10.21 -5.05 19.75
N ASN A 170 -9.85 -5.38 21.00
CA ASN A 170 -10.32 -4.68 22.20
C ASN A 170 -9.51 -3.43 22.60
N GLY A 171 -8.48 -3.05 21.84
CA GLY A 171 -7.61 -1.92 22.15
C GLY A 171 -6.41 -2.25 23.05
N THR A 172 -6.09 -3.53 23.27
CA THR A 172 -4.88 -3.91 24.02
C THR A 172 -3.64 -3.79 23.13
N PRO A 173 -2.56 -3.14 23.58
CA PRO A 173 -1.30 -3.10 22.83
C PRO A 173 -0.72 -4.51 22.61
N ILE A 174 -0.36 -4.82 21.38
CA ILE A 174 0.30 -6.05 20.95
C ILE A 174 1.54 -5.74 20.11
N LYS A 175 2.36 -6.77 19.87
CA LYS A 175 3.54 -6.69 19.01
C LYS A 175 3.40 -7.71 17.88
N VAL A 176 3.59 -7.25 16.65
CA VAL A 176 3.64 -8.10 15.47
C VAL A 176 5.04 -8.02 14.89
N THR A 177 5.75 -9.14 14.85
CA THR A 177 7.11 -9.19 14.31
C THR A 177 7.10 -9.90 12.97
N VAL A 178 7.81 -9.33 12.00
CA VAL A 178 7.92 -9.82 10.62
C VAL A 178 9.38 -9.96 10.20
N SER A 179 9.68 -10.99 9.39
CA SER A 179 10.95 -11.10 8.67
C SER A 179 10.99 -10.18 7.44
N ASN A 180 12.15 -10.15 6.77
CA ASN A 180 12.35 -9.53 5.46
C ASN A 180 11.88 -10.38 4.25
N LYS A 181 11.01 -11.38 4.46
CA LYS A 181 10.33 -12.07 3.35
C LYS A 181 9.05 -11.34 2.98
N PHE A 182 8.85 -10.99 1.73
CA PHE A 182 7.65 -10.27 1.29
C PHE A 182 6.98 -10.98 0.14
N MET A 183 5.72 -10.63 -0.10
CA MET A 183 4.94 -11.23 -1.17
C MET A 183 5.57 -10.88 -2.51
N SER A 184 5.91 -11.90 -3.28
CA SER A 184 6.53 -11.79 -4.59
C SER A 184 5.90 -12.76 -5.58
N ASN A 185 6.01 -12.43 -6.86
CA ASN A 185 5.61 -13.32 -7.93
C ASN A 185 6.49 -14.59 -7.93
N LEU A 186 5.84 -15.76 -7.91
CA LEU A 186 6.49 -17.06 -7.85
C LEU A 186 7.36 -17.35 -9.08
N SER A 187 6.98 -16.83 -10.26
CA SER A 187 7.65 -17.17 -11.53
C SER A 187 8.95 -16.39 -11.76
N ASN A 188 9.03 -15.14 -11.30
CA ASN A 188 10.14 -14.25 -11.62
C ASN A 188 10.76 -13.55 -10.39
N GLY A 189 10.21 -13.77 -9.20
CA GLY A 189 10.70 -13.22 -7.94
C GLY A 189 10.43 -11.74 -7.72
N THR A 190 9.74 -11.05 -8.63
CA THR A 190 9.42 -9.62 -8.50
C THR A 190 8.48 -9.42 -7.34
N ILE A 191 8.79 -8.46 -6.47
CA ILE A 191 7.95 -8.12 -5.32
C ILE A 191 6.60 -7.57 -5.77
N VAL A 192 5.53 -8.05 -5.12
CA VAL A 192 4.14 -7.63 -5.36
C VAL A 192 3.49 -6.95 -4.15
N ALA A 193 4.21 -6.91 -3.03
CA ALA A 193 3.93 -6.05 -1.88
C ALA A 193 4.18 -4.57 -2.23
N VAL A 194 3.65 -3.64 -1.42
CA VAL A 194 3.99 -2.22 -1.48
C VAL A 194 5.50 -2.02 -1.34
N THR A 195 6.08 -1.07 -2.07
CA THR A 195 7.51 -0.73 -2.01
C THR A 195 7.74 0.76 -2.16
N GLY A 196 8.98 1.23 -1.96
CA GLY A 196 9.38 2.55 -2.47
C GLY A 196 9.54 2.54 -4.00
N LYS A 197 9.78 3.71 -4.60
CA LYS A 197 9.91 3.88 -6.07
C LYS A 197 10.91 2.94 -6.76
N SER A 198 11.93 2.46 -6.05
CA SER A 198 12.96 1.56 -6.59
C SER A 198 12.63 0.07 -6.48
N GLN A 199 11.38 -0.31 -6.17
CA GLN A 199 10.97 -1.70 -5.87
C GLN A 199 11.76 -2.33 -4.70
N ILE A 200 12.25 -1.49 -3.79
CA ILE A 200 12.93 -1.90 -2.57
C ILE A 200 11.90 -1.80 -1.43
N PRO A 201 11.72 -2.85 -0.62
CA PRO A 201 10.92 -2.79 0.59
C PRO A 201 11.31 -1.63 1.52
N THR A 202 10.32 -0.98 2.10
CA THR A 202 10.48 0.12 3.06
C THR A 202 9.66 -0.18 4.33
N TRP A 203 9.51 0.82 5.20
CA TRP A 203 8.59 0.75 6.35
C TRP A 203 7.15 0.41 5.95
N SER A 204 6.69 0.81 4.75
CA SER A 204 5.33 0.55 4.28
C SER A 204 5.12 -0.94 4.02
N THR A 205 6.13 -1.61 3.44
CA THR A 205 6.14 -3.07 3.21
C THR A 205 6.11 -3.84 4.53
N VAL A 206 6.82 -3.35 5.55
CA VAL A 206 6.82 -3.92 6.90
C VAL A 206 5.42 -3.81 7.53
N MET A 207 4.79 -2.64 7.43
CA MET A 207 3.43 -2.43 7.94
C MET A 207 2.37 -3.26 7.19
N GLU A 208 2.44 -3.33 5.86
CA GLU A 208 1.55 -4.16 5.03
C GLU A 208 1.60 -5.62 5.50
N LYS A 209 2.81 -6.17 5.66
CA LYS A 209 2.99 -7.55 6.13
C LYS A 209 2.52 -7.77 7.58
N ALA A 210 2.72 -6.79 8.46
CA ALA A 210 2.21 -6.86 9.82
C ALA A 210 0.67 -6.88 9.84
N LEU A 211 0.03 -6.08 8.97
CA LEU A 211 -1.42 -6.10 8.78
C LEU A 211 -1.91 -7.44 8.22
N MET A 212 -1.19 -8.06 7.29
CA MET A 212 -1.51 -9.41 6.81
C MET A 212 -1.51 -10.44 7.97
N LYS A 213 -0.49 -10.42 8.84
CA LYS A 213 -0.45 -11.30 10.04
C LYS A 213 -1.63 -11.02 10.97
N TYR A 214 -1.97 -9.74 11.16
CA TYR A 214 -3.11 -9.33 11.98
C TYR A 214 -4.43 -9.88 11.44
N ILE A 215 -4.69 -9.69 10.14
CA ILE A 215 -5.89 -10.19 9.45
C ILE A 215 -5.99 -11.72 9.60
N GLU A 216 -4.88 -12.42 9.46
CA GLU A 216 -4.88 -13.88 9.60
C GLU A 216 -5.25 -14.34 10.99
N VAL A 217 -4.77 -13.69 12.05
CA VAL A 217 -5.06 -14.09 13.43
C VAL A 217 -6.48 -13.71 13.84
N TYR A 218 -6.88 -12.46 13.58
CA TYR A 218 -8.15 -11.93 14.05
C TYR A 218 -9.32 -12.16 13.09
N LYS A 219 -9.06 -12.68 11.89
CA LYS A 219 -10.06 -12.89 10.82
C LYS A 219 -10.86 -11.61 10.54
N LEU A 220 -10.16 -10.47 10.60
CA LEU A 220 -10.71 -9.12 10.41
C LEU A 220 -11.48 -9.01 9.09
N VAL A 221 -10.85 -9.49 8.02
CA VAL A 221 -11.40 -9.62 6.67
C VAL A 221 -10.91 -10.94 6.06
N GLN A 222 -11.49 -11.36 4.94
CA GLN A 222 -11.09 -12.63 4.31
C GLN A 222 -9.65 -12.62 3.77
N THR A 223 -9.22 -11.47 3.26
CA THR A 223 -7.90 -11.24 2.68
C THR A 223 -7.58 -9.75 2.73
N ILE A 224 -6.29 -9.41 2.64
CA ILE A 224 -5.84 -8.02 2.53
C ILE A 224 -6.25 -7.38 1.19
N GLU A 225 -6.47 -8.19 0.13
CA GLU A 225 -6.96 -7.68 -1.15
C GLU A 225 -8.39 -7.12 -1.00
N GLY A 226 -8.58 -5.86 -1.38
CA GLY A 226 -9.83 -5.13 -1.26
C GLY A 226 -10.14 -4.65 0.15
N ILE A 227 -9.15 -4.63 1.06
CA ILE A 227 -9.35 -4.09 2.41
C ILE A 227 -9.80 -2.61 2.34
N GLY A 228 -10.82 -2.27 3.14
CA GLY A 228 -11.28 -0.90 3.35
C GLY A 228 -10.37 -0.12 4.31
N SER A 229 -10.34 1.20 4.18
CA SER A 229 -9.56 2.08 5.06
C SER A 229 -9.95 1.95 6.53
N GLU A 230 -11.24 1.70 6.81
CA GLU A 230 -11.82 1.50 8.13
C GLU A 230 -11.25 0.27 8.87
N TYR A 231 -10.60 -0.65 8.15
CA TYR A 231 -9.92 -1.81 8.73
C TYR A 231 -8.40 -1.63 8.84
N ALA A 232 -7.83 -0.70 8.07
CA ALA A 232 -6.38 -0.60 7.90
C ALA A 232 -5.71 0.31 8.94
N SER A 233 -6.31 1.45 9.31
CA SER A 233 -5.74 2.35 10.31
C SER A 233 -5.86 1.84 11.76
N PRO A 234 -7.01 1.32 12.23
CA PRO A 234 -7.21 1.10 13.67
C PRO A 234 -6.22 0.12 14.32
N PRO A 235 -5.76 -0.97 13.64
CA PRO A 235 -4.75 -1.85 14.21
C PRO A 235 -3.43 -1.15 14.56
N PHE A 236 -3.09 -0.03 13.92
CA PHE A 236 -1.86 0.71 14.19
C PHE A 236 -2.08 1.85 15.17
N THR A 237 -3.18 2.59 15.03
CA THR A 237 -3.48 3.80 15.81
C THR A 237 -4.14 3.48 17.15
N GLY A 238 -4.82 2.33 17.25
CA GLY A 238 -5.67 1.99 18.39
C GLY A 238 -6.99 2.75 18.42
N ASP A 239 -7.33 3.43 17.32
CA ASP A 239 -8.49 4.32 17.21
C ASP A 239 -9.10 4.21 15.80
N GLY A 240 -10.43 4.16 15.69
CA GLY A 240 -11.14 3.86 14.44
C GLY A 240 -12.43 4.61 14.21
#